data_AF-A0A530ABG8-F1
#
_entry.id   AF-A0A530ABG8-F1
#
_cell.length_a   1.000
_cell.length_b   1.000
_cell.length_c   1.000
_cell.angle_alpha   90.00
_cell.angle_beta   90.00
_cell.angle_gamma   90.00
#
_symmetry.space_group_name_H-M   'P 1'
#
loop_
_entity.id
_entity.type
_entity.pdbx_description
1 polymer ?
#
loop_
_entity_poly.entity_id
_entity_poly.type
_entity_poly.pdbx_seq_one_letter_code
_entity_poly.pdbx_strand_id
1 'polypeptide(L)' 'RAIERREFTLAYQPIVRLEDGSVAGFEALLRWDHPRRGMIPPGDFIPVAENCGLIVQLGLFAMQQAAEDLAGWQK' A
#
# COMPACT_ATOMS: atom_id res chain seq x y z
N ARG A 1 -2.33 14.17 8.13
CA ARG A 1 -2.74 13.61 9.44
C ARG A 1 -2.65 12.08 9.53
N ALA A 2 -3.34 11.27 8.72
CA ALA A 2 -3.23 9.79 8.83
C ALA A 2 -1.87 9.22 8.33
N ILE A 3 -1.33 9.76 7.23
CA ILE A 3 0.02 9.41 6.72
C ILE A 3 1.09 9.68 7.79
N GLU A 4 1.04 10.86 8.44
CA GLU A 4 1.97 11.25 9.52
C GLU A 4 1.85 10.38 10.78
N ARG A 5 0.72 9.69 10.96
CA ARG A 5 0.43 8.85 12.12
C ARG A 5 0.75 7.37 11.91
N ARG A 6 1.35 6.99 10.77
CA ARG A 6 1.66 5.60 10.40
C ARG A 6 0.44 4.68 10.41
N GLU A 7 -0.75 5.22 10.12
CA GLU A 7 -1.99 4.44 10.05
C GLU A 7 -2.12 3.68 8.72
N PHE A 8 -1.29 4.03 7.73
CA PHE A 8 -1.21 3.34 6.45
C PHE A 8 -0.03 2.38 6.41
N THR A 9 -0.29 1.18 5.88
CA THR A 9 0.71 0.13 5.64
C THR A 9 0.53 -0.47 4.25
N LEU A 10 1.49 -1.25 3.79
CA LEU A 10 1.41 -1.99 2.53
C LEU A 10 1.27 -3.50 2.78
N ALA A 11 0.32 -4.11 2.08
CA ALA A 11 0.27 -5.55 1.89
C ALA A 11 0.79 -5.88 0.49
N TYR A 12 1.44 -7.04 0.33
CA TYR A 12 2.03 -7.43 -0.95
C TYR A 12 1.36 -8.68 -1.49
N GLN A 13 0.71 -8.55 -2.64
CA GLN A 13 0.12 -9.69 -3.34
C GLN A 13 1.14 -10.24 -4.35
N PRO A 14 1.56 -11.52 -4.24
CA PRO A 14 2.50 -12.10 -5.19
C PRO A 14 1.93 -12.17 -6.60
N ILE A 15 2.74 -11.78 -7.58
CA ILE A 15 2.51 -12.03 -9.00
C ILE A 15 3.43 -13.20 -9.37
N VAL A 16 2.85 -14.27 -9.92
CA VAL A 16 3.56 -15.52 -10.20
C VAL A 16 3.66 -15.79 -11.70
N ARG A 17 4.77 -16.37 -12.14
CA ARG A 17 4.94 -16.93 -13.49
C ARG A 17 4.11 -18.20 -13.61
N LEU A 18 3.36 -18.33 -14.69
CA LEU A 18 2.49 -19.51 -14.89
C LEU A 18 3.30 -20.74 -15.33
N GLU A 19 4.47 -20.52 -15.92
CA GLU A 19 5.33 -21.58 -16.46
C GLU A 19 5.93 -22.46 -15.36
N ASP A 20 6.37 -21.85 -14.25
CA ASP A 20 7.14 -22.53 -13.21
C ASP A 20 6.66 -22.20 -11.78
N GLY A 21 5.63 -21.37 -11.62
CA GLY A 21 5.12 -20.95 -10.32
C GLY A 21 6.05 -20.01 -9.54
N SER A 22 7.16 -19.56 -10.13
CA SER A 22 8.10 -18.64 -9.48
C SER A 22 7.48 -17.26 -9.29
N VAL A 23 7.91 -16.56 -8.25
CA VAL A 23 7.48 -15.17 -8.01
C VAL A 23 8.14 -14.25 -9.04
N ALA A 24 7.32 -13.54 -9.81
CA ALA A 24 7.74 -12.52 -10.78
C ALA A 24 7.84 -11.12 -10.13
N GLY A 25 7.04 -10.87 -9.10
CA GLY A 25 6.99 -9.59 -8.39
C GLY A 25 5.83 -9.55 -7.42
N PHE A 26 5.49 -8.34 -6.97
CA PHE A 26 4.38 -8.12 -6.05
C PHE A 26 3.59 -6.87 -6.44
N GLU A 27 2.28 -6.91 -6.24
CA GLU A 27 1.45 -5.72 -6.20
C GLU A 27 1.42 -5.16 -4.77
N ALA A 28 1.78 -3.89 -4.62
CA ALA A 28 1.72 -3.17 -3.35
C ALA A 28 0.31 -2.60 -3.13
N LEU A 29 -0.38 -3.12 -2.13
CA LEU A 29 -1.77 -2.79 -1.83
C LEU A 29 -1.85 -2.02 -0.51
N LEU A 30 -2.30 -0.78 -0.59
CA LEU A 30 -2.45 0.09 0.58
C LEU A 30 -3.49 -0.46 1.56
N ARG A 31 -3.19 -0.40 2.86
CA ARG A 31 -4.06 -0.80 3.96
C ARG A 31 -4.15 0.34 4.96
N TRP A 32 -5.36 0.63 5.44
CA TRP A 32 -5.57 1.60 6.50
C TRP A 32 -6.02 0.88 7.76
N ASP A 33 -5.18 0.88 8.78
CA ASP A 33 -5.56 0.46 10.12
C ASP A 33 -5.91 1.70 10.94
N HIS A 34 -7.20 2.03 10.97
CA HIS A 34 -7.67 3.22 11.64
C HIS A 34 -7.86 2.95 13.13
N PRO A 35 -7.29 3.77 14.04
CA PRO A 35 -7.16 3.45 15.47
C PRO A 35 -8.47 3.20 16.22
N ARG A 36 -9.61 3.64 15.66
CA ARG A 36 -10.95 3.42 16.25
C ARG A 36 -11.88 2.58 15.39
N ARG A 37 -11.57 2.41 14.11
CA ARG A 37 -12.46 1.74 13.14
C ARG A 37 -11.89 0.39 12.70
N GLY A 38 -10.66 0.07 13.11
CA GLY A 38 -9.91 -1.08 12.62
C GLY A 38 -9.57 -0.91 11.14
N MET A 39 -9.46 -2.05 10.46
CA MET A 39 -9.16 -2.09 9.04
C MET A 39 -10.27 -1.41 8.22
N ILE A 40 -9.89 -0.41 7.42
CA ILE A 40 -10.76 0.22 6.43
C ILE A 40 -10.34 -0.25 5.03
N PRO A 41 -11.25 -0.80 4.21
CA PRO A 41 -10.89 -1.31 2.89
C PRO A 41 -10.57 -0.16 1.91
N PRO A 42 -9.69 -0.39 0.91
CA PRO A 42 -9.34 0.62 -0.09
C PRO A 42 -10.53 1.26 -0.81
N GLY A 43 -11.56 0.46 -1.10
CA GLY A 43 -12.78 0.95 -1.74
C GLY A 43 -13.51 2.05 -0.97
N ASP A 44 -13.33 2.12 0.35
CA ASP A 44 -14.01 3.10 1.20
C ASP A 44 -13.22 4.41 1.32
N PHE A 45 -11.88 4.35 1.29
CA PHE A 45 -11.05 5.53 1.54
C PHE A 45 -10.39 6.12 0.29
N ILE A 46 -10.18 5.36 -0.78
CA ILE A 46 -9.59 5.89 -2.02
C ILE A 46 -10.49 6.97 -2.64
N PRO A 47 -11.82 6.78 -2.80
CA PRO A 47 -12.68 7.82 -3.36
C PRO A 47 -12.67 9.11 -2.52
N VAL A 48 -12.55 8.97 -1.19
CA VAL A 48 -12.43 10.12 -0.28
C VAL A 48 -11.10 10.83 -0.51
N ALA A 49 -9.99 10.09 -0.65
CA ALA A 49 -8.68 10.67 -0.91
C ALA A 49 -8.62 11.39 -2.26
N GLU A 50 -9.28 10.87 -3.29
CA GLU A 50 -9.41 11.53 -4.60
C GLU A 50 -10.16 12.85 -4.48
N ASN A 51 -11.35 12.83 -3.87
CA ASN A 51 -12.20 14.00 -3.69
C ASN A 51 -11.55 15.09 -2.83
N CYS A 52 -10.71 14.70 -1.86
CA CYS A 52 -9.98 15.63 -1.00
C CYS A 52 -8.60 16.03 -1.55
N GLY A 53 -8.20 15.56 -2.73
CA GLY A 53 -6.87 15.84 -3.32
C GLY A 53 -5.71 15.18 -2.58
N LEU A 54 -5.97 14.25 -1.66
CA LEU A 54 -4.96 13.51 -0.89
C LEU A 54 -4.43 12.28 -1.63
N ILE A 55 -5.06 11.88 -2.74
CA ILE A 55 -4.67 10.67 -3.50
C ILE A 55 -3.21 10.72 -3.97
N VAL A 56 -2.73 11.90 -4.37
CA VAL A 56 -1.33 12.09 -4.79
C VAL A 56 -0.36 11.84 -3.64
N GLN A 57 -0.68 12.34 -2.44
CA GLN A 57 0.14 12.14 -1.25
C GLN A 57 0.15 10.68 -0.80
N LEU A 58 -0.99 10.00 -0.88
CA LEU A 58 -1.06 8.56 -0.60
C LEU A 58 -0.26 7.74 -1.61
N GLY A 59 -0.30 8.11 -2.89
CA GLY A 59 0.50 7.48 -3.94
C GLY A 59 2.00 7.64 -3.69
N LEU A 60 2.45 8.86 -3.35
CA LEU A 60 3.85 9.11 -3.00
C LEU A 60 4.31 8.31 -1.78
N PHE A 61 3.48 8.26 -0.73
CA PHE A 61 3.73 7.43 0.45
C PHE A 61 3.88 5.95 0.07
N ALA A 62 2.94 5.41 -0.71
CA ALA A 62 2.96 4.01 -1.12
C ALA A 62 4.20 3.68 -1.97
N MET A 63 4.59 4.56 -2.89
CA MET A 63 5.80 4.37 -3.70
C MET A 63 7.07 4.38 -2.84
N GLN A 64 7.19 5.32 -1.91
CA GLN A 64 8.35 5.42 -1.02
C GLN A 64 8.47 4.16 -0.14
N GLN A 65 7.38 3.76 0.52
CA GLN A 65 7.38 2.57 1.38
C GLN A 65 7.68 1.30 0.57
N ALA A 66 7.09 1.15 -0.63
CA ALA A 66 7.34 0.00 -1.47
C ALA A 66 8.80 -0.09 -1.93
N ALA A 67 9.42 1.04 -2.26
CA ALA A 67 10.83 1.08 -2.60
C ALA A 67 11.75 0.74 -1.42
N GLU A 68 11.43 1.25 -0.22
CA GLU A 68 12.15 0.93 1.02
C GLU A 68 12.06 -0.56 1.37
N ASP A 69 10.87 -1.14 1.30
CA ASP A 69 10.62 -2.55 1.58
C ASP A 69 11.38 -3.44 0.59
N LEU A 70 11.32 -3.13 -0.71
CA LEU A 70 12.07 -3.85 -1.75
C LEU A 70 13.59 -3.76 -1.54
N ALA A 71 14.10 -2.57 -1.23
CA ALA A 71 15.51 -2.38 -0.93
C ALA A 71 15.94 -3.14 0.34
N GLY A 72 15.02 -3.31 1.31
CA GLY A 72 15.23 -4.12 2.50
C GLY A 72 15.32 -5.61 2.20
N TRP A 73 14.50 -6.13 1.27
CA TRP A 73 14.51 -7.55 0.89
C TRP A 73 15.72 -7.97 0.04
N GLN A 74 16.35 -7.03 -0.67
CA GLN A 74 17.52 -7.28 -1.51
C GLN A 74 18.86 -7.27 -0.75
N LYS A 75 18.83 -7.01 0.56
CA LYS A 75 20.00 -7.15 1.43
C LYS A 75 20.17 -8.59 1.87
#